data_AF-A0A1S6HWJ2-F1
#
_entry.id   AF-A0A1S6HWJ2-F1
#
_cell.length_a   1.000
_cell.length_b   1.000
_cell.length_c   1.000
_cell.angle_alpha   90.00
_cell.angle_beta   90.00
_cell.angle_gamma   90.00
#
_symmetry.space_group_name_H-M   'P 1'
#
loop_
_entity.id
_entity.type
_entity.pdbx_description
1 polymer ?
#
loop_
_entity_poly.entity_id
_entity_poly.type
_entity_poly.pdbx_seq_one_letter_code
_entity_poly.pdbx_strand_id
1 'polypeptide(L)'
;MRTIQFLGFTFTLAGLILGYLLLAPVDSETTESATSGVGFGLMLIVVPLLGCSALLLIPSSIALISTRVRSASYFYGKFWFGLWGANSLISLSYILAMGYLTYVYAMAVENT
;
A
#
# COMPACT_ATOMS: atom_id res chain seq x y z
N MET A 1 -1.12 -3.53 -18.06
CA MET A 1 -0.53 -2.46 -17.23
C MET A 1 -1.56 -1.45 -16.74
N ARG A 2 -2.37 -0.84 -17.61
CA ARG A 2 -3.42 0.12 -17.21
C ARG A 2 -4.34 -0.39 -16.08
N THR A 3 -4.91 -1.58 -16.25
CA THR A 3 -5.77 -2.22 -15.23
C THR A 3 -5.04 -2.47 -13.92
N ILE A 4 -3.77 -2.89 -13.96
CA ILE A 4 -2.96 -3.19 -12.77
C ILE A 4 -2.68 -1.91 -11.98
N GLN A 5 -2.27 -0.85 -12.66
CA GLN A 5 -2.04 0.47 -12.06
C GLN A 5 -3.32 1.04 -11.44
N PHE A 6 -4.46 0.88 -12.12
CA PHE A 6 -5.74 1.34 -11.61
C PHE A 6 -6.22 0.51 -10.41
N LEU A 7 -6.14 -0.82 -10.51
CA LEU A 7 -6.57 -1.73 -9.45
C LEU A 7 -5.72 -1.58 -8.18
N GLY A 8 -4.40 -1.50 -8.33
CA GLY A 8 -3.49 -1.25 -7.21
C GLY A 8 -3.80 0.08 -6.53
N PHE A 9 -4.01 1.15 -7.30
CA PHE A 9 -4.41 2.45 -6.75
C PHE A 9 -5.73 2.37 -5.96
N THR A 10 -6.75 1.71 -6.51
CA THR A 10 -8.03 1.51 -5.82
C THR A 10 -7.88 0.70 -4.54
N PHE A 11 -7.04 -0.34 -4.54
CA PHE A 11 -6.75 -1.12 -3.32
C PHE A 11 -6.02 -0.29 -2.26
N THR A 12 -5.07 0.57 -2.66
CA THR A 12 -4.44 1.50 -1.72
C THR A 12 -5.48 2.45 -1.13
N LEU A 13 -6.32 3.08 -1.94
CA LEU A 13 -7.37 3.98 -1.45
C LEU A 13 -8.34 3.26 -0.51
N ALA A 14 -8.84 2.10 -0.91
CA ALA A 14 -9.74 1.30 -0.08
C ALA A 14 -9.08 0.89 1.24
N GLY A 15 -7.80 0.48 1.22
CA GLY A 15 -7.04 0.14 2.42
C GLY A 15 -6.86 1.33 3.36
N LEU A 16 -6.57 2.52 2.83
CA LEU A 16 -6.43 3.74 3.63
C LEU A 16 -7.77 4.17 4.24
N ILE A 17 -8.86 4.13 3.46
CA ILE A 17 -10.20 4.47 3.94
C ILE A 17 -10.64 3.49 5.03
N LEU A 18 -10.49 2.19 4.79
CA LEU A 18 -10.84 1.16 5.79
C LEU A 18 -9.98 1.26 7.04
N GLY A 19 -8.67 1.49 6.88
CA GLY A 19 -7.77 1.72 8.00
C GLY A 19 -8.18 2.93 8.84
N TYR A 20 -8.51 4.04 8.19
CA TYR A 20 -9.02 5.23 8.87
C TYR A 20 -10.34 4.95 9.60
N LEU A 21 -11.31 4.30 8.95
CA LEU A 21 -12.60 4.00 9.56
C LEU A 21 -12.49 3.05 10.76
N LEU A 22 -11.55 2.10 10.72
CA LEU A 22 -11.28 1.19 11.84
C LEU A 22 -10.57 1.89 13.00
N LEU A 23 -9.68 2.84 12.72
CA LEU A 23 -8.89 3.55 13.73
C LEU A 23 -9.60 4.79 14.31
N ALA A 24 -10.48 5.43 13.53
CA ALA A 24 -11.20 6.64 13.95
C ALA A 24 -11.99 6.51 15.27
N PRO A 25 -12.61 5.38 15.62
CA PRO A 25 -13.30 5.23 16.90
C PRO A 25 -12.40 4.78 18.07
N VAL A 26 -11.09 4.66 17.89
CA VAL A 26 -10.17 4.19 18.93
C VAL A 26 -9.58 5.38 19.70
N ASP A 27 -10.06 5.55 20.93
CA ASP A 27 -9.59 6.53 21.92
C ASP A 27 -9.07 5.86 23.21
N SER A 28 -8.60 6.65 24.18
CA SER A 28 -8.07 6.16 25.47
C SER A 28 -9.11 5.43 26.34
N GLU A 29 -10.39 5.65 26.09
CA GLU A 29 -11.52 5.04 26.80
C GLU A 29 -11.98 3.72 26.17
N THR A 30 -11.38 3.31 25.05
CA THR A 30 -11.83 2.13 24.29
C THR A 30 -11.46 0.84 25.00
N THR A 31 -12.44 -0.04 25.23
CA THR A 31 -12.22 -1.34 25.88
C THR A 31 -11.17 -2.18 25.15
N GLU A 32 -10.38 -2.96 25.89
CA GLU A 32 -9.36 -3.88 25.34
C GLU A 32 -9.94 -4.84 24.28
N SER A 33 -11.18 -5.30 24.46
CA SER A 33 -11.88 -6.17 23.50
C SER A 33 -12.22 -5.46 22.18
N ALA A 34 -12.56 -4.17 22.22
CA ALA A 34 -12.82 -3.38 21.03
C ALA A 34 -11.52 -3.02 20.30
N THR A 35 -10.46 -2.67 21.05
CA THR A 35 -9.12 -2.41 20.50
C THR A 35 -8.53 -3.64 19.81
N SER A 36 -8.68 -4.82 20.42
CA SER A 36 -8.26 -6.08 19.79
C SER A 36 -9.07 -6.41 18.53
N GLY A 37 -10.38 -6.14 18.52
CA GLY A 37 -11.23 -6.24 17.32
C GLY A 37 -10.74 -5.36 16.16
N VAL A 38 -10.37 -4.11 16.45
CA VAL A 38 -9.74 -3.20 15.47
C VAL A 38 -8.41 -3.77 14.98
N GLY A 39 -7.57 -4.29 15.88
CA GLY A 39 -6.32 -4.96 15.54
C GLY A 39 -6.51 -6.12 14.55
N PHE A 40 -7.53 -6.97 14.77
CA PHE A 40 -7.89 -8.04 13.84
C PHE A 40 -8.34 -7.51 12.47
N GLY A 41 -9.17 -6.46 12.44
CA GLY A 41 -9.59 -5.81 11.19
C GLY A 41 -8.40 -5.27 10.40
N LEU A 42 -7.45 -4.63 11.09
CA LEU A 42 -6.22 -4.15 10.46
C LEU A 42 -5.38 -5.30 9.90
N MET A 43 -5.16 -6.36 10.69
CA MET A 43 -4.28 -7.47 10.30
C MET A 43 -4.86 -8.36 9.19
N LEU A 44 -6.18 -8.59 9.18
CA LEU A 44 -6.81 -9.53 8.26
C LEU A 44 -7.44 -8.87 7.02
N ILE A 45 -7.70 -7.56 7.06
CA ILE A 45 -8.33 -6.85 5.95
C ILE A 45 -7.38 -5.78 5.40
N VAL A 46 -6.95 -4.83 6.22
CA VAL A 46 -6.19 -3.67 5.74
C VAL A 46 -4.80 -4.06 5.28
N VAL A 47 -4.05 -4.84 6.08
CA VAL A 47 -2.70 -5.28 5.73
C VAL A 47 -2.67 -6.13 4.46
N PRO A 48 -3.52 -7.16 4.28
CA PRO A 48 -3.55 -7.93 3.03
C PRO A 48 -3.96 -7.08 1.83
N LEU A 49 -4.88 -6.13 2.00
CA LEU A 49 -5.32 -5.25 0.92
C LEU A 49 -4.19 -4.32 0.45
N LEU A 50 -3.48 -3.70 1.40
CA LEU A 50 -2.29 -2.87 1.12
C LEU A 50 -1.13 -3.72 0.57
N GLY A 51 -0.94 -4.94 1.08
CA GLY A 51 0.06 -5.88 0.57
C GLY A 51 -0.20 -6.29 -0.88
N CYS A 52 -1.44 -6.66 -1.21
CA CYS A 52 -1.87 -6.92 -2.59
C CYS A 52 -1.66 -5.69 -3.48
N SER A 53 -1.97 -4.49 -2.99
CA SER A 53 -1.67 -3.26 -3.74
C SER A 53 -0.17 -3.11 -4.00
N ALA A 54 0.68 -3.29 -2.99
CA ALA A 54 2.14 -3.19 -3.14
C ALA A 54 2.68 -4.18 -4.18
N LEU A 55 2.21 -5.43 -4.15
CA LEU A 55 2.57 -6.47 -5.12
C LEU A 55 2.15 -6.12 -6.56
N LEU A 56 1.07 -5.34 -6.74
CA LEU A 56 0.63 -4.89 -8.06
C LEU A 56 1.37 -3.61 -8.49
N LEU A 57 1.53 -2.64 -7.60
CA LEU A 57 2.06 -1.31 -7.91
C LEU A 57 3.58 -1.30 -8.10
N ILE A 58 4.35 -2.00 -7.26
CA ILE A 58 5.82 -1.99 -7.34
C ILE A 58 6.32 -2.53 -8.70
N PRO A 59 6.01 -3.78 -9.10
CA PRO A 59 6.53 -4.32 -10.35
C PRO A 59 5.93 -3.61 -11.58
N SER A 60 4.66 -3.19 -11.53
CA SER A 60 4.05 -2.49 -12.67
C SER A 60 4.61 -1.08 -12.86
N SER A 61 4.94 -0.36 -11.77
CA SER A 61 5.54 0.96 -11.85
C SER A 61 6.98 0.90 -12.35
N ILE A 62 7.75 -0.12 -11.94
CA ILE A 62 9.10 -0.38 -12.48
C ILE A 62 9.02 -0.76 -13.96
N ALA A 63 8.11 -1.67 -14.35
CA ALA A 63 7.97 -2.09 -15.73
C ALA A 63 7.63 -0.93 -16.68
N LEU A 64 6.85 0.05 -16.20
CA LEU A 64 6.47 1.25 -16.97
C LEU A 64 7.61 2.27 -17.16
N ILE A 65 8.75 2.12 -16.48
CA ILE A 65 9.95 2.92 -16.80
C ILE A 65 10.40 2.63 -18.24
N SER A 66 10.28 1.38 -18.69
CA SER A 66 10.63 0.99 -20.05
C SER A 66 9.66 1.58 -21.07
N THR A 67 10.20 2.33 -22.04
CA THR A 67 9.43 2.87 -23.18
C THR A 67 8.79 1.76 -24.01
N ARG A 68 9.45 0.60 -24.12
CA ARG A 68 8.94 -0.58 -24.83
C ARG A 68 7.65 -1.11 -24.21
N VAL A 69 7.62 -1.23 -22.88
CA VAL A 69 6.45 -1.71 -22.13
C VAL A 69 5.31 -0.70 -22.17
N ARG A 70 5.62 0.60 -22.08
CA ARG A 70 4.62 1.68 -22.26
C ARG A 70 3.94 1.60 -23.61
N SER A 71 4.72 1.40 -24.68
CA SER A 71 4.16 1.25 -26.02
C SER A 71 3.31 0.00 -26.19
N ALA A 72 3.80 -1.14 -25.72
CA ALA A 72 3.07 -2.41 -25.82
C ALA A 72 1.77 -2.43 -25.00
N SER A 73 1.68 -1.62 -23.94
CA SER A 73 0.52 -1.58 -23.05
C SER A 73 -0.44 -0.41 -23.31
N TYR A 74 -0.21 0.36 -24.38
CA TYR A 74 -0.97 1.55 -24.74
C TYR A 74 -1.07 2.55 -23.57
N PHE A 75 0.01 2.67 -22.79
CA PHE A 75 0.09 3.54 -21.63
C PHE A 75 0.51 4.94 -22.07
N TYR A 76 -0.43 5.66 -22.67
CA TYR A 76 -0.22 6.97 -23.26
C TYR A 76 -1.27 7.98 -22.78
N GLY A 77 -0.84 9.20 -22.49
CA GLY A 77 -1.71 10.32 -22.11
C GLY A 77 -1.42 10.87 -20.71
N LYS A 78 -1.76 12.15 -20.50
CA LYS A 78 -1.48 12.89 -19.27
C LYS A 78 -2.06 12.21 -18.02
N PHE A 79 -3.27 11.67 -18.13
CA PHE A 79 -3.93 10.94 -17.04
C PHE A 79 -3.12 9.71 -16.60
N TRP A 80 -2.72 8.86 -17.56
CA TRP A 80 -1.98 7.63 -17.25
C TRP A 80 -0.60 7.94 -16.67
N PHE A 81 0.11 8.95 -17.18
CA PHE A 81 1.36 9.39 -16.58
C PHE A 81 1.19 9.95 -15.17
N GLY A 82 0.11 10.71 -14.92
CA GLY A 82 -0.23 11.17 -13.57
C GLY A 82 -0.49 10.03 -12.60
N LEU A 83 -1.30 9.05 -13.03
CA LEU A 83 -1.58 7.84 -12.24
C LEU A 83 -0.31 7.04 -11.96
N TRP A 84 0.55 6.85 -12.96
CA TRP A 84 1.83 6.17 -12.79
C TRP A 84 2.77 6.93 -11.83
N GLY A 85 2.81 8.26 -11.91
CA GLY A 85 3.58 9.08 -10.98
C GLY A 85 3.10 8.93 -9.54
N ALA A 86 1.79 9.02 -9.31
CA ALA A 86 1.20 8.80 -7.99
C ALA A 86 1.47 7.38 -7.46
N ASN A 87 1.26 6.37 -8.30
CA ASN A 87 1.53 4.98 -7.95
C ASN A 87 3.02 4.69 -7.71
N SER A 88 3.92 5.42 -8.37
CA SER A 88 5.36 5.31 -8.12
C SER A 88 5.73 5.88 -6.75
N LEU A 89 5.12 7.01 -6.34
CA LEU A 89 5.28 7.56 -4.98
C LEU A 89 4.73 6.61 -3.92
N ILE A 90 3.54 6.04 -4.14
CA ILE A 90 2.95 5.03 -3.25
C ILE A 90 3.84 3.77 -3.17
N SER A 91 4.40 3.33 -4.30
CA SER A 91 5.31 2.18 -4.33
C SER A 91 6.58 2.46 -3.51
N LEU A 92 7.11 3.68 -3.61
CA LEU A 92 8.26 4.12 -2.81
C LEU A 92 7.92 4.13 -1.31
N SER A 93 6.74 4.62 -0.93
CA SER A 93 6.33 4.60 0.48
C SER A 93 6.16 3.18 1.03
N TYR A 94 5.67 2.23 0.23
CA TYR A 94 5.65 0.82 0.63
C TYR A 94 7.05 0.26 0.88
N ILE A 95 8.01 0.55 0.00
CA ILE A 95 9.40 0.09 0.15
C ILE A 95 10.02 0.69 1.42
N LEU A 96 9.83 1.99 1.66
CA LEU A 96 10.33 2.66 2.86
C LEU A 96 9.69 2.13 4.13
N ALA A 97 8.37 1.93 4.14
CA ALA A 97 7.66 1.38 5.30
C ALA A 97 8.15 -0.04 5.65
N MET A 98 8.31 -0.91 4.63
CA MET A 98 8.85 -2.25 4.83
C MET A 98 10.31 -2.22 5.33
N GLY A 99 11.13 -1.33 4.77
CA GLY A 99 12.51 -1.14 5.23
C GLY A 99 12.58 -0.67 6.68
N TYR A 100 11.74 0.28 7.07
CA TYR A 100 11.63 0.77 8.44
C TYR A 100 11.18 -0.33 9.42
N LEU A 101 10.13 -1.08 9.08
CA LEU A 101 9.66 -2.20 9.93
C LEU A 101 10.75 -3.28 10.09
N THR A 102 11.47 -3.58 9.02
CA THR A 102 12.61 -4.53 9.07
C THR A 102 13.72 -4.02 9.96
N TYR A 103 14.05 -2.73 9.86
CA TYR A 103 15.05 -2.09 10.72
C TYR A 103 14.65 -2.13 12.20
N VAL A 104 13.42 -1.74 12.53
CA VAL A 104 12.90 -1.78 13.91
C VAL A 104 12.90 -3.20 14.44
N TYR A 105 12.50 -4.18 13.63
CA TYR A 105 12.54 -5.59 14.02
C TYR A 105 13.96 -6.07 14.29
N ALA A 106 14.93 -5.74 13.42
CA ALA A 106 16.33 -6.10 13.63
C ALA A 106 16.91 -5.49 14.91
N MET A 107 16.62 -4.20 15.18
CA MET A 107 17.04 -3.52 16.41
C MET A 107 16.37 -4.11 17.66
N ALA A 108 15.12 -4.57 17.55
CA ALA A 108 14.44 -5.21 18.67
C ALA A 108 15.08 -6.57 19.01
N VAL A 109 15.45 -7.36 17.99
CA VAL A 109 16.13 -8.66 18.16
C VAL A 109 17.52 -8.51 18.77
N GLU A 110 18.27 -7.45 18.45
CA GLU A 110 19.58 -7.18 19.05
C GLU A 110 19.51 -6.86 20.55
N ASN A 111 18.36 -6.37 21.02
CA ASN A 111 18.14 -5.95 22.41
C ASN A 111 17.43 -7.01 23.28
N THR A 112 17.14 -8.20 22.75
CA THR A 112 16.54 -9.34 23.47
C THR A 112 17.54 -10.47 23.68
#